data_AF-A0AAE9RZ67-F1
#
_entry.id   AF-A0AAE9RZ67-F1
#
_cell.length_a   1.000
_cell.length_b   1.000
_cell.length_c   1.000
_cell.angle_alpha   90.00
_cell.angle_beta   90.00
_cell.angle_gamma   90.00
#
_symmetry.space_group_name_H-M   'P 1'
#
loop_
_entity.id
_entity.type
_entity.pdbx_description
1 polymer ?
#
loop_
_entity_poly.entity_id
_entity_poly.type
_entity_poly.pdbx_seq_one_letter_code
_entity_poly.pdbx_strand_id
1 'polypeptide(L)'
;MDNHIRINVGEQFYPRPAGRFYTDGEHSGQKFREQVLVPYLKQLKPNQKLILDFSLVTMAGSSFLEESFGGLVRVEGFDKRKLHQILEIISPRKIIKDRIFEYINDAKPV
;
A
#
# COMPACT_ATOMS: atom_id res chain seq x y z
N MET A 1 9.93 -10.25 20.37
CA MET A 1 9.27 -8.94 20.20
C MET A 1 8.85 -8.87 18.75
N ASP A 2 7.56 -8.79 18.48
CA ASP A 2 7.06 -8.70 17.12
C ASP A 2 7.54 -7.39 16.50
N ASN A 3 8.57 -7.45 15.67
CA ASN A 3 9.16 -6.26 15.05
C ASN A 3 8.33 -5.88 13.82
N HIS A 4 7.16 -5.29 14.05
CA HIS A 4 6.30 -4.80 12.98
C HIS A 4 5.67 -3.45 13.32
N ILE A 5 5.29 -2.72 12.28
CA ILE A 5 4.41 -1.58 12.34
C ILE A 5 3.10 -2.01 11.70
N ARG A 6 1.96 -1.71 12.33
CA ARG A 6 0.63 -2.02 11.77
C ARG A 6 -0.11 -0.72 11.46
N ILE A 7 -0.76 -0.69 10.30
CA ILE A 7 -1.68 0.37 9.89
C ILE A 7 -3.03 -0.25 9.58
N ASN A 8 -4.08 0.14 10.30
CA ASN A 8 -5.45 -0.13 9.93
C ASN A 8 -5.87 0.87 8.84
N VAL A 9 -5.91 0.42 7.60
CA VAL A 9 -6.21 1.29 6.44
C VAL A 9 -7.62 1.85 6.52
N GLY A 10 -8.58 1.08 7.04
CA GLY A 10 -9.98 1.53 7.14
C GLY A 10 -10.18 2.62 8.18
N GLU A 11 -9.53 2.51 9.34
CA GLU A 11 -9.62 3.50 10.42
C GLU A 11 -8.68 4.69 10.23
N GLN A 12 -7.43 4.44 9.82
CA GLN A 12 -6.38 5.46 9.82
C GLN A 12 -6.24 6.19 8.48
N PHE A 13 -6.83 5.65 7.41
CA PHE A 13 -6.87 6.33 6.12
C PHE A 13 -8.31 6.58 5.66
N TYR A 14 -9.00 5.52 5.23
CA TYR A 14 -10.40 5.58 4.81
C TYR A 14 -10.94 4.16 4.57
N PRO A 15 -12.23 3.86 4.85
CA PRO A 15 -12.80 2.54 4.57
C PRO A 15 -13.15 2.30 3.10
N ARG A 16 -13.19 3.35 2.25
CA ARG A 16 -13.57 3.25 0.82
C ARG A 16 -12.63 4.00 -0.13
N PRO A 17 -11.29 3.79 -0.06
CA PRO A 17 -10.35 4.54 -0.86
C PRO A 17 -10.48 4.26 -2.36
N ALA A 18 -10.33 5.30 -3.17
CA ALA A 18 -10.58 5.29 -4.60
C ALA A 18 -9.80 6.41 -5.30
N GLY A 19 -9.68 6.31 -6.63
CA GLY A 19 -8.94 7.29 -7.43
C GLY A 19 -7.42 7.05 -7.43
N ARG A 20 -6.76 7.51 -8.49
CA ARG A 20 -5.30 7.46 -8.62
C ARG A 20 -4.70 8.69 -7.95
N PHE A 21 -5.04 9.87 -8.44
CA PHE A 21 -4.35 11.11 -8.10
C PHE A 21 -5.13 11.96 -7.09
N TYR A 22 -4.48 12.96 -6.50
CA TYR A 22 -5.14 13.94 -5.62
C TYR A 22 -6.39 14.60 -6.25
N THR A 23 -6.43 14.71 -7.57
CA THR A 23 -7.56 15.25 -8.33
C THR A 23 -8.78 14.33 -8.35
N ASP A 24 -8.61 13.04 -8.05
CA ASP A 24 -9.68 12.04 -8.14
C ASP A 24 -10.47 11.93 -6.83
N GLY A 25 -10.01 12.59 -5.76
CA GLY A 25 -10.67 12.63 -4.45
C GLY A 25 -9.70 12.69 -3.28
N GLU A 26 -10.26 12.93 -2.09
CA GLU A 26 -9.47 13.15 -0.87
C GLU A 26 -8.67 11.92 -0.40
N HIS A 27 -9.11 10.71 -0.74
CA HIS A 27 -8.51 9.44 -0.31
C HIS A 27 -7.94 8.64 -1.50
N SER A 28 -7.16 9.34 -2.33
CA SER A 28 -6.53 8.82 -3.55
C SER A 28 -5.34 7.90 -3.27
N GLY A 29 -4.98 7.10 -4.28
CA GLY A 29 -3.82 6.20 -4.21
C GLY A 29 -2.50 6.95 -4.07
N GLN A 30 -2.35 8.07 -4.75
CA GLN A 30 -1.20 8.97 -4.63
C GLN A 30 -1.04 9.46 -3.19
N LYS A 31 -2.13 9.94 -2.57
CA LYS A 31 -2.09 10.39 -1.17
C LYS A 31 -1.69 9.26 -0.24
N PHE A 32 -2.27 8.07 -0.41
CA PHE A 32 -1.91 6.92 0.41
C PHE A 32 -0.45 6.51 0.23
N ARG A 33 0.07 6.52 -1.00
CA ARG A 33 1.50 6.27 -1.26
C ARG A 33 2.38 7.29 -0.54
N GLU A 34 2.18 8.58 -0.82
CA GLU A 34 3.11 9.64 -0.41
C GLU A 34 3.02 9.96 1.08
N GLN A 35 1.82 9.92 1.67
CA GLN A 35 1.59 10.34 3.05
C GLN A 35 1.50 9.18 4.03
N VAL A 36 1.30 7.95 3.56
CA VAL A 36 1.24 6.76 4.43
C VAL A 36 2.37 5.80 4.08
N LEU A 37 2.34 5.15 2.92
CA LEU A 37 3.27 4.06 2.62
C LEU A 37 4.74 4.50 2.66
N VAL A 38 5.09 5.59 1.97
CA VAL A 38 6.49 6.06 1.85
C VAL A 38 7.11 6.41 3.21
N PRO A 39 6.47 7.22 4.08
CA PRO A 39 6.98 7.49 5.42
C PRO A 39 7.24 6.21 6.22
N TYR A 40 6.26 5.30 6.27
CA TYR A 40 6.37 4.07 7.04
C TYR A 40 7.45 3.13 6.48
N LEU A 41 7.58 3.02 5.16
CA LEU A 41 8.61 2.19 4.53
C LEU A 41 10.03 2.74 4.76
N LYS A 42 10.20 4.07 4.79
CA LYS A 42 11.51 4.71 5.03
C LYS A 42 11.97 4.62 6.49
N GLN A 43 11.05 4.54 7.44
CA GLN A 43 11.38 4.41 8.87
C GLN A 43 11.56 2.95 9.35
N LEU A 44 11.27 1.95 8.50
CA LEU A 44 11.42 0.55 8.90
C LEU A 44 12.88 0.23 9.25
N LYS A 45 13.07 -0.35 10.44
CA LYS A 45 14.35 -0.90 10.88
C LYS A 45 14.63 -2.24 10.17
N PRO A 46 15.90 -2.72 10.16
CA PRO A 46 16.21 -4.06 9.69
C PRO A 46 15.32 -5.12 10.37
N ASN A 47 14.86 -6.09 9.58
CA ASN A 47 13.93 -7.14 10.00
C ASN A 47 12.57 -6.65 10.52
N GLN A 48 12.20 -5.39 10.27
CA GLN A 48 10.88 -4.87 10.59
C GLN A 48 9.93 -5.00 9.40
N LYS A 49 8.69 -5.42 9.66
CA LYS A 49 7.63 -5.48 8.65
C LYS A 49 6.64 -4.34 8.80
N LEU A 50 6.01 -3.96 7.69
CA LEU A 50 4.84 -3.11 7.65
C LEU A 50 3.61 -3.96 7.33
N ILE A 51 2.73 -4.08 8.32
CA ILE A 51 1.43 -4.74 8.19
C ILE A 51 0.39 -3.70 7.78
N LEU A 52 -0.24 -3.92 6.63
CA LEU A 52 -1.37 -3.14 6.16
C LEU A 52 -2.64 -3.96 6.35
N ASP A 53 -3.51 -3.48 7.24
CA ASP A 53 -4.75 -4.13 7.60
C ASP A 53 -5.94 -3.48 6.90
N PHE A 54 -6.52 -4.22 5.97
CA PHE A 54 -7.68 -3.86 5.16
C PHE A 54 -8.98 -4.47 5.73
N SER A 55 -9.01 -4.93 6.98
CA SER A 55 -10.20 -5.58 7.58
C SER A 55 -11.42 -4.68 7.62
N LEU A 56 -11.22 -3.37 7.82
CA LEU A 56 -12.29 -2.37 7.83
C LEU A 56 -12.47 -1.64 6.50
N VAL A 57 -11.72 -2.03 5.47
CA VAL A 57 -11.89 -1.48 4.13
C VAL A 57 -13.03 -2.23 3.46
N THR A 58 -14.09 -1.52 3.06
CA THR A 58 -15.25 -2.09 2.36
C THR A 58 -15.09 -2.04 0.85
N MET A 59 -14.29 -1.11 0.33
CA MET A 59 -13.96 -0.96 -1.09
C MET A 59 -12.53 -0.44 -1.26
N ALA A 60 -11.76 -1.05 -2.15
CA ALA A 60 -10.47 -0.52 -2.60
C ALA A 60 -10.43 -0.58 -4.12
N GLY A 61 -10.52 0.57 -4.78
CA GLY A 61 -10.56 0.63 -6.25
C GLY A 61 -9.28 0.10 -6.90
N SER A 62 -9.37 -0.51 -8.07
CA SER A 62 -8.20 -0.97 -8.84
C SER A 62 -7.21 0.18 -9.10
N SER A 63 -7.73 1.34 -9.49
CA SER A 63 -6.96 2.60 -9.63
C SER A 63 -6.24 3.00 -8.35
N PHE A 64 -6.90 2.88 -7.20
CA PHE A 64 -6.30 3.19 -5.91
C PHE A 64 -5.14 2.24 -5.60
N LEU A 65 -5.37 0.93 -5.72
CA LEU A 65 -4.35 -0.08 -5.43
C LEU A 65 -3.15 0.01 -6.40
N GLU A 66 -3.40 0.24 -7.68
CA GLU A 66 -2.34 0.36 -8.68
C GLU A 66 -1.46 1.57 -8.41
N GLU A 67 -2.06 2.76 -8.19
CA GLU A 67 -1.28 3.97 -7.94
C GLU A 67 -0.57 3.94 -6.57
N SER A 68 -1.22 3.33 -5.56
CA SER A 68 -0.63 3.18 -4.22
C SER A 68 0.60 2.28 -4.23
N PHE A 69 0.49 1.09 -4.83
CA PHE A 69 1.50 0.03 -4.67
C PHE A 69 2.39 -0.14 -5.90
N GLY A 70 1.83 -0.04 -7.12
CA GLY A 70 2.62 0.05 -8.35
C GLY A 70 3.43 1.35 -8.38
N GLY A 71 2.86 2.44 -7.85
CA GLY A 71 3.56 3.72 -7.69
C GLY A 71 4.79 3.66 -6.77
N LEU A 72 4.84 2.78 -5.77
CA LEU A 72 6.05 2.59 -4.95
C LEU A 72 7.25 2.15 -5.81
N VAL A 73 7.00 1.33 -6.83
CA VAL A 73 8.08 0.88 -7.73
C VAL A 73 8.33 1.92 -8.81
N ARG A 74 7.27 2.39 -9.47
CA ARG A 74 7.35 3.28 -10.64
C ARG A 74 7.87 4.67 -10.28
N VAL A 75 7.34 5.27 -9.21
CA VAL A 75 7.60 6.67 -8.84
C VAL A 75 8.66 6.78 -7.76
N GLU A 76 8.59 5.94 -6.73
CA GLU A 76 9.46 6.03 -5.55
C GLU A 76 10.71 5.15 -5.64
N GLY A 77 10.81 4.28 -6.66
CA GLY A 77 11.99 3.44 -6.92
C GLY A 77 12.22 2.31 -5.91
N PHE A 78 11.19 1.86 -5.19
CA PHE A 78 11.34 0.73 -4.27
C PHE A 78 11.62 -0.58 -5.03
N ASP A 79 12.58 -1.37 -4.53
CA ASP A 79 12.85 -2.71 -5.03
C ASP A 79 11.67 -3.66 -4.72
N LYS A 80 11.18 -4.35 -5.75
CA LYS A 80 10.04 -5.26 -5.64
C LYS A 80 10.27 -6.38 -4.63
N ARG A 81 11.47 -7.00 -4.64
CA ARG A 81 11.78 -8.12 -3.74
C ARG A 81 11.78 -7.64 -2.30
N LYS A 82 12.30 -6.44 -2.04
CA LYS A 82 12.24 -5.82 -0.72
C LYS A 82 10.79 -5.58 -0.29
N LEU A 83 9.92 -5.05 -1.17
CA LEU A 83 8.49 -4.86 -0.85
C LEU A 83 7.81 -6.18 -0.48
N HIS A 84 8.08 -7.27 -1.21
CA HIS A 84 7.57 -8.61 -0.87
C HIS A 84 8.04 -9.12 0.50
N GLN A 85 9.25 -8.76 0.94
CA GLN A 85 9.79 -9.19 2.22
C GLN A 85 9.20 -8.40 3.40
N ILE A 86 8.95 -7.10 3.22
CA ILE A 86 8.60 -6.19 4.31
C ILE A 86 7.10 -5.90 4.39
N LEU A 87 6.34 -6.03 3.31
CA LEU A 87 4.89 -5.80 3.33
C LEU A 87 4.14 -7.07 3.71
N GLU A 88 3.21 -6.93 4.65
CA GLU A 88 2.25 -7.97 5.01
C GLU A 88 0.84 -7.42 4.89
N ILE A 89 -0.01 -8.08 4.11
CA ILE A 89 -1.38 -7.63 3.83
C ILE A 89 -2.37 -8.52 4.56
N ILE A 90 -3.13 -7.93 5.48
CA ILE A 90 -4.27 -8.57 6.16
C ILE A 90 -5.54 -8.06 5.49
N SER A 91 -6.37 -8.97 4.99
CA SER A 91 -7.67 -8.60 4.43
C SER A 91 -8.63 -9.79 4.42
N PRO A 92 -9.93 -9.58 4.71
CA PRO A 92 -10.96 -10.60 4.49
C PRO A 92 -11.19 -10.88 2.99
N ARG A 93 -10.76 -9.96 2.10
CA ARG A 93 -10.91 -10.10 0.65
C ARG A 93 -9.55 -10.42 0.04
N LYS A 94 -9.33 -11.70 -0.29
CA LYS A 94 -8.07 -12.19 -0.91
C LYS A 94 -7.63 -11.36 -2.13
N ILE A 95 -8.60 -10.92 -2.94
CA ILE A 95 -8.36 -10.12 -4.14
C ILE A 95 -7.58 -8.82 -3.87
N ILE A 96 -7.72 -8.20 -2.69
CA ILE A 96 -6.95 -6.99 -2.34
C ILE A 96 -5.47 -7.31 -2.28
N LYS A 97 -5.10 -8.36 -1.55
CA LYS A 97 -3.72 -8.83 -1.45
C LYS A 97 -3.16 -9.22 -2.82
N ASP A 98 -3.92 -10.01 -3.58
CA ASP A 98 -3.49 -10.48 -4.90
C ASP A 98 -3.21 -9.29 -5.84
N ARG A 99 -4.14 -8.32 -5.92
CA ARG A 99 -3.99 -7.12 -6.76
C ARG A 99 -2.81 -6.25 -6.33
N ILE A 100 -2.59 -6.07 -5.03
CA ILE A 100 -1.45 -5.30 -4.52
C ILE A 100 -0.14 -5.88 -5.04
N PHE A 101 0.07 -7.19 -4.90
CA PHE A 101 1.30 -7.82 -5.34
C PHE A 101 1.41 -7.95 -6.86
N GLU A 102 0.29 -8.09 -7.58
CA GLU A 102 0.24 -7.98 -9.03
C GLU A 102 0.76 -6.61 -9.50
N TYR A 103 0.23 -5.50 -8.97
CA TYR A 103 0.67 -4.17 -9.36
C TYR A 103 2.12 -3.85 -9.00
N ILE A 104 2.62 -4.37 -7.86
CA ILE A 104 4.06 -4.29 -7.52
C ILE A 104 4.90 -5.04 -8.56
N ASN A 105 4.46 -6.22 -8.99
CA ASN A 105 5.20 -7.06 -9.93
C ASN A 105 5.18 -6.49 -11.35
N ASP A 106 4.08 -5.90 -11.78
CA ASP A 106 3.92 -5.35 -13.13
C ASP A 106 4.60 -3.99 -13.31
N ALA A 107 4.70 -3.20 -12.24
CA ALA A 107 5.31 -1.88 -12.29
C ALA A 107 6.79 -1.93 -12.71
N LYS A 108 7.26 -0.94 -13.47
CA LYS A 108 8.67 -0.79 -13.84
C LYS A 108 9.15 0.59 -13.37
N PRO A 109 10.34 0.72 -12.79
CA PRO A 109 10.94 2.02 -12.54
C PRO A 109 10.98 2.83 -13.83
N VAL A 110 10.66 4.12 -13.74
CA VAL A 110 10.80 5.07 -14.86
C VAL A 110 12.23 5.55 -14.96
#